data_AF-A0A2V9CQF6-F1
#
_entry.id   AF-A0A2V9CQF6-F1
#
_cell.length_a   1.000
_cell.length_b   1.000
_cell.length_c   1.000
_cell.angle_alpha   90.00
_cell.angle_beta   90.00
_cell.angle_gamma   90.00
#
_symmetry.space_group_name_H-M   'P 1'
#
loop_
_entity.id
_entity.type
_entity.pdbx_description
1 polymer ?
#
loop_
_entity_poly.entity_id
_entity_poly.type
_entity_poly.pdbx_seq_one_letter_code
_entity_poly.pdbx_strand_id
1 'polypeptide(L)'
;MSSLWFSVAPSLGQTTRAFRAPRTADGRPDLNGIWEAIGTAYWNIEAHEAKAGPIVVMGAVGGIPGGLGVVEGGPLPYRPEALVKKKENAENWLARDPVVRCYLPGIPRATYMPFPFQIVQSPEYVSFSYEFAFASRVVNIGMKSEAPVDSWMGWSRGSWDGDTLVVDVTGMVEDTWFDSAGNFHSDALHLVERYTPTSPDSLLYEVTVEDPKVFTRPWKMSMPLYRRLDKNMQLLEYNCVPFVEELMYGHLRKTEPAVPSPGRKNE
;
A
#
# COMPACT_ATOMS: atom_id res chain seq x y z
N MET A 1 34.11 2.36 56.03
CA MET A 1 33.42 2.08 54.74
C MET A 1 32.51 3.26 54.48
N SER A 2 32.97 4.25 53.70
CA SER A 2 32.17 5.44 53.36
C SER A 2 31.47 5.19 52.03
N SER A 3 30.14 5.08 52.08
CA SER A 3 29.28 4.92 50.91
C SER A 3 29.02 6.29 50.28
N LEU A 4 29.66 6.56 49.13
CA LEU A 4 29.34 7.70 48.27
C LEU A 4 28.15 7.31 47.38
N TRP A 5 27.02 8.00 47.57
CA TRP A 5 25.83 7.88 46.73
C TRP A 5 26.00 8.76 45.50
N PHE A 6 26.01 8.17 44.30
CA PHE A 6 25.91 8.91 43.05
C PHE A 6 24.43 9.25 42.79
N SER A 7 24.07 10.53 42.94
CA SER A 7 22.77 11.04 42.50
C SER A 7 22.78 11.17 40.98
N VAL A 8 22.09 10.25 40.28
CA VAL A 8 21.77 10.41 38.87
C VAL A 8 20.63 11.43 38.78
N ALA A 9 20.93 12.63 38.28
CA ALA A 9 19.89 13.59 37.92
C ALA A 9 19.13 13.07 36.68
N PRO A 10 17.79 13.00 36.70
CA PRO A 10 17.04 12.61 35.52
C PRO A 10 17.21 13.69 34.45
N SER A 11 17.71 13.27 33.29
CA SER A 11 17.67 14.03 32.04
C SER A 11 16.21 14.40 31.76
N LEU A 12 15.90 15.70 31.79
CA LEU A 12 14.62 16.21 31.30
C LEU A 12 14.53 15.86 29.81
N GLY A 13 13.63 14.92 29.49
CA GLY A 13 13.35 14.51 28.13
C GLY A 13 13.07 15.73 27.26
N GLN A 14 13.81 15.87 26.16
CA GLN A 14 13.46 16.81 25.11
C GLN A 14 12.10 16.40 24.55
N THR A 15 11.05 17.16 24.88
CA THR A 15 9.82 17.17 24.11
C THR A 15 10.19 17.54 22.68
N THR A 16 10.28 16.56 21.79
CA THR A 16 10.41 16.78 20.36
C THR A 16 9.15 17.52 19.92
N ARG A 17 9.30 18.78 19.51
CA ARG A 17 8.21 19.57 18.96
C ARG A 17 7.72 18.83 17.70
N ALA A 18 6.42 18.52 17.63
CA ALA A 18 5.83 17.94 16.44
C ALA A 18 6.19 18.79 15.20
N PHE A 19 6.61 18.12 14.12
CA PHE A 19 6.97 18.79 12.88
C PHE A 19 5.76 19.56 12.34
N ARG A 20 6.00 20.77 11.84
CA ARG A 20 4.98 21.60 11.22
C ARG A 20 5.31 21.74 9.74
N ALA A 21 4.53 21.09 8.89
CA ALA A 21 4.70 21.19 7.44
C ALA A 21 4.50 22.64 6.94
N PRO A 22 5.15 22.99 5.81
CA PRO A 22 4.78 24.15 5.00
C PRO A 22 3.28 24.17 4.71
N ARG A 23 2.75 25.36 4.42
CA ARG A 23 1.31 25.54 4.21
C ARG A 23 0.99 25.91 2.77
N THR A 24 -0.09 25.34 2.27
CA THR A 24 -0.73 25.75 1.02
C THR A 24 -1.33 27.16 1.17
N ALA A 25 -1.78 27.75 0.06
CA ALA A 25 -2.40 29.08 0.06
C ALA A 25 -3.66 29.18 0.96
N ASP A 26 -4.39 28.06 1.12
CA ASP A 26 -5.55 27.92 2.00
C ASP A 26 -5.20 27.50 3.44
N GLY A 27 -3.90 27.45 3.79
CA GLY A 27 -3.43 27.23 5.16
C GLY A 27 -3.38 25.76 5.61
N ARG A 28 -3.66 24.82 4.71
CA ARG A 28 -3.53 23.38 4.99
C ARG A 28 -2.06 22.94 4.93
N PRO A 29 -1.67 21.84 5.61
CA PRO A 29 -0.36 21.22 5.38
C PRO A 29 -0.18 20.90 3.90
N ASP A 30 0.99 21.26 3.38
CA ASP A 30 1.37 20.99 2.00
C ASP A 30 1.91 19.56 1.87
N LEU A 31 1.11 18.69 1.23
CA LEU A 31 1.46 17.30 0.94
C LEU A 31 1.98 17.09 -0.49
N ASN A 32 2.07 18.16 -1.30
CA ASN A 32 2.49 18.04 -2.69
C ASN A 32 3.88 17.38 -2.78
N GLY A 33 4.04 16.50 -3.76
CA GLY A 33 5.31 15.83 -4.02
C GLY A 33 5.14 14.42 -4.56
N ILE A 34 6.29 13.80 -4.85
CA ILE A 34 6.38 12.40 -5.24
C ILE A 34 6.88 11.62 -4.02
N TRP A 35 6.11 10.62 -3.64
CA TRP A 35 6.27 9.84 -2.41
C TRP A 35 6.40 8.36 -2.76
N GLU A 36 7.08 7.60 -1.92
CA GLU A 36 7.24 6.15 -2.08
C GLU A 36 7.30 5.47 -0.71
N ALA A 37 6.66 4.31 -0.59
CA ALA A 37 6.88 3.44 0.55
C ALA A 37 8.15 2.63 0.32
N ILE A 38 9.05 2.60 1.30
CA ILE A 38 10.25 1.76 1.24
C ILE A 38 10.02 0.56 2.15
N GLY A 39 9.98 -0.64 1.58
CA GLY A 39 9.81 -1.87 2.35
C GLY A 39 9.34 -3.05 1.49
N THR A 40 8.85 -4.10 2.18
CA THR A 40 8.39 -5.35 1.56
C THR A 40 6.90 -5.60 1.75
N ALA A 41 6.13 -4.60 2.19
CA ALA A 41 4.69 -4.72 2.44
C ALA A 41 3.90 -5.16 1.20
N TYR A 42 4.35 -4.81 -0.01
CA TYR A 42 3.74 -5.28 -1.25
C TYR A 42 3.87 -6.80 -1.46
N TRP A 43 4.87 -7.45 -0.86
CA TRP A 43 5.01 -8.90 -0.82
C TRP A 43 4.16 -9.52 0.27
N ASN A 44 4.21 -8.95 1.48
CA ASN A 44 3.41 -9.37 2.62
C ASN A 44 3.37 -8.25 3.68
N ILE A 45 2.18 -7.81 4.06
CA ILE A 45 1.98 -6.80 5.10
C ILE A 45 2.25 -7.34 6.51
N GLU A 46 2.25 -8.67 6.70
CA GLU A 46 2.65 -9.34 7.93
C GLU A 46 4.17 -9.63 7.93
N ALA A 47 4.75 -9.89 9.11
CA ALA A 47 6.15 -10.28 9.23
C ALA A 47 6.42 -11.58 8.45
N HIS A 48 7.56 -11.64 7.76
CA HIS A 48 7.93 -12.79 6.93
C HIS A 48 9.44 -12.90 6.72
N GLU A 49 9.91 -14.14 6.55
CA GLU A 49 11.29 -14.43 6.20
C GLU A 49 11.56 -14.26 4.71
N ALA A 50 12.83 -14.07 4.36
CA ALA A 50 13.25 -14.09 2.97
C ALA A 50 13.03 -15.49 2.38
N LYS A 51 12.59 -15.55 1.12
CA LYS A 51 12.33 -16.82 0.43
C LYS A 51 12.65 -16.71 -1.07
N ALA A 52 12.76 -17.87 -1.72
CA ALA A 52 12.87 -17.93 -3.17
C ALA A 52 11.67 -17.24 -3.83
N GLY A 53 11.93 -16.44 -4.85
CA GLY A 53 10.85 -15.85 -5.65
C GLY A 53 10.29 -16.82 -6.69
N PRO A 54 9.24 -16.39 -7.39
CA PRO A 54 8.50 -17.25 -8.32
C PRO A 54 9.29 -17.60 -9.60
N ILE A 55 10.22 -16.73 -10.01
CA ILE A 55 11.03 -16.91 -11.22
C ILE A 55 12.40 -17.46 -10.83
N VAL A 56 12.47 -18.78 -10.66
CA VAL A 56 13.67 -19.48 -10.13
C VAL A 56 14.95 -19.22 -10.92
N VAL A 57 14.84 -18.99 -12.24
CA VAL A 57 16.01 -18.71 -13.11
C VAL A 57 16.71 -17.40 -12.76
N MET A 58 16.02 -16.47 -12.10
CA MET A 58 16.61 -15.21 -11.61
C MET A 58 17.49 -15.42 -10.36
N GLY A 59 17.47 -16.61 -9.74
CA GLY A 59 18.24 -16.91 -8.54
C GLY A 59 18.00 -15.88 -7.42
N ALA A 60 19.09 -15.43 -6.78
CA ALA A 60 19.02 -14.47 -5.68
C ALA A 60 18.45 -13.10 -6.10
N VAL A 61 18.58 -12.69 -7.37
CA VAL A 61 18.05 -11.41 -7.87
C VAL A 61 16.52 -11.39 -7.87
N GLY A 62 15.89 -12.55 -8.08
CA GLY A 62 14.44 -12.71 -8.04
C GLY A 62 13.88 -13.05 -6.66
N GLY A 63 14.71 -13.08 -5.60
CA GLY A 63 14.27 -13.45 -4.25
C GLY A 63 13.25 -12.47 -3.66
N ILE A 64 12.39 -12.98 -2.78
CA ILE A 64 11.49 -12.16 -1.96
C ILE A 64 12.23 -11.83 -0.66
N PRO A 65 12.56 -10.55 -0.37
CA PRO A 65 13.24 -10.19 0.87
C PRO A 65 12.31 -10.38 2.08
N GLY A 66 12.89 -10.61 3.25
CA GLY A 66 12.14 -10.63 4.50
C GLY A 66 11.66 -9.24 4.91
N GLY A 67 10.64 -9.19 5.76
CA GLY A 67 10.06 -7.96 6.27
C GLY A 67 9.56 -8.10 7.70
N LEU A 68 9.62 -7.01 8.46
CA LEU A 68 9.05 -6.93 9.81
C LEU A 68 7.51 -6.84 9.80
N GLY A 69 6.91 -6.62 8.64
CA GLY A 69 5.49 -6.31 8.50
C GLY A 69 5.18 -4.86 8.86
N VAL A 70 3.98 -4.42 8.49
CA VAL A 70 3.43 -3.08 8.75
C VAL A 70 2.15 -3.14 9.57
N VAL A 71 1.61 -4.34 9.83
CA VAL A 71 0.43 -4.57 10.66
C VAL A 71 0.76 -4.35 12.13
N GLU A 72 -0.11 -3.62 12.82
CA GLU A 72 0.01 -3.33 14.25
C GLU A 72 -0.72 -4.36 15.10
N GLY A 73 -0.14 -4.71 16.26
CA GLY A 73 -0.83 -5.50 17.28
C GLY A 73 -0.90 -7.01 17.01
N GLY A 74 -0.04 -7.54 16.13
CA GLY A 74 0.12 -8.97 15.90
C GLY A 74 -0.51 -9.47 14.60
N PRO A 75 -0.88 -10.77 14.50
CA PRO A 75 -1.42 -11.35 13.27
C PRO A 75 -2.79 -10.77 12.92
N LEU A 76 -3.11 -10.80 11.63
CA LEU A 76 -4.40 -10.30 11.14
C LEU A 76 -5.57 -11.10 11.73
N PRO A 77 -6.65 -10.44 12.19
CA PRO A 77 -7.74 -11.08 12.92
C PRO A 77 -8.76 -11.75 11.97
N TYR A 78 -8.29 -12.61 11.06
CA TYR A 78 -9.13 -13.31 10.10
C TYR A 78 -10.22 -14.14 10.77
N ARG A 79 -11.38 -14.22 10.12
CA ARG A 79 -12.35 -15.28 10.36
C ARG A 79 -11.78 -16.62 9.90
N PRO A 80 -12.15 -17.76 10.54
CA PRO A 80 -11.62 -19.07 10.18
C PRO A 80 -11.80 -19.42 8.68
N GLU A 81 -12.97 -19.15 8.12
CA GLU A 81 -13.30 -19.39 6.71
C GLU A 81 -12.47 -18.50 5.76
N ALA A 82 -12.25 -17.25 6.14
CA ALA A 82 -11.43 -16.32 5.37
C ALA A 82 -9.95 -16.72 5.37
N LEU A 83 -9.46 -17.29 6.48
CA LEU A 83 -8.08 -17.78 6.56
C LEU A 83 -7.79 -18.92 5.58
N VAL A 84 -8.79 -19.76 5.26
CA VAL A 84 -8.67 -20.80 4.22
C VAL A 84 -8.45 -20.15 2.86
N LYS A 85 -9.29 -19.18 2.49
CA LYS A 85 -9.13 -18.41 1.24
C LYS A 85 -7.78 -17.69 1.18
N LYS A 86 -7.30 -17.10 2.29
CA LYS A 86 -5.97 -16.46 2.35
C LYS A 86 -4.84 -17.44 2.02
N LYS A 87 -4.90 -18.67 2.55
CA LYS A 87 -3.90 -19.71 2.25
C LYS A 87 -3.95 -20.16 0.80
N GLU A 88 -5.14 -20.42 0.28
CA GLU A 88 -5.31 -20.78 -1.14
C GLU A 88 -4.82 -19.67 -2.08
N ASN A 89 -5.08 -18.42 -1.73
CA ASN A 89 -4.58 -17.25 -2.44
C ASN A 89 -3.05 -17.21 -2.40
N ALA A 90 -2.43 -17.40 -1.24
CA ALA A 90 -0.98 -17.40 -1.08
C ALA A 90 -0.29 -18.51 -1.90
N GLU A 91 -0.90 -19.69 -1.99
CA GLU A 91 -0.38 -20.82 -2.78
C GLU A 91 -0.50 -20.57 -4.29
N ASN A 92 -1.49 -19.80 -4.72
CA ASN A 92 -1.85 -19.60 -6.12
C ASN A 92 -1.71 -18.14 -6.61
N TRP A 93 -0.96 -17.31 -5.87
CA TRP A 93 -0.96 -15.86 -6.07
C TRP A 93 -0.52 -15.45 -7.48
N LEU A 94 0.45 -16.14 -8.11
CA LEU A 94 0.84 -15.85 -9.50
C LEU A 94 -0.31 -15.98 -10.50
N ALA A 95 -1.29 -16.85 -10.22
CA ALA A 95 -2.43 -17.07 -11.09
C ALA A 95 -3.66 -16.25 -10.67
N ARG A 96 -3.73 -15.82 -9.41
CA ARG A 96 -4.93 -15.22 -8.81
C ARG A 96 -4.79 -13.75 -8.41
N ASP A 97 -3.58 -13.30 -8.08
CA ASP A 97 -3.34 -11.92 -7.68
C ASP A 97 -3.58 -10.96 -8.87
N PRO A 98 -4.56 -10.06 -8.78
CA PRO A 98 -4.94 -9.14 -9.85
C PRO A 98 -3.77 -8.33 -10.42
N VAL A 99 -2.82 -7.90 -9.56
CA VAL A 99 -1.72 -7.03 -10.02
C VAL A 99 -0.73 -7.76 -10.91
N VAL A 100 -0.67 -9.10 -10.86
CA VAL A 100 0.16 -9.91 -11.77
C VAL A 100 -0.33 -9.78 -13.22
N ARG A 101 -1.62 -9.44 -13.42
CA ARG A 101 -2.23 -9.13 -14.72
C ARG A 101 -2.32 -7.63 -15.02
N CYS A 102 -1.58 -6.79 -14.30
CA CYS A 102 -1.64 -5.33 -14.44
C CYS A 102 -3.04 -4.73 -14.15
N TYR A 103 -3.89 -5.42 -13.38
CA TYR A 103 -5.11 -4.79 -12.86
C TYR A 103 -4.78 -3.79 -11.76
N LEU A 104 -5.68 -2.84 -11.57
CA LEU A 104 -5.50 -1.77 -10.58
C LEU A 104 -5.39 -2.39 -9.18
N PRO A 105 -4.40 -1.99 -8.37
CA PRO A 105 -4.11 -2.64 -7.09
C PRO A 105 -5.12 -2.33 -5.99
N GLY A 106 -5.95 -1.30 -6.17
CA GLY A 106 -6.83 -0.77 -5.13
C GLY A 106 -6.09 -0.09 -3.99
N ILE A 107 -6.85 0.39 -3.02
CA ILE A 107 -6.35 1.04 -1.81
C ILE A 107 -6.51 0.05 -0.66
N PRO A 108 -5.52 -0.10 0.22
CA PRO A 108 -4.31 0.71 0.36
C PRO A 108 -3.10 0.22 -0.45
N ARG A 109 -3.20 -0.91 -1.17
CA ARG A 109 -2.04 -1.54 -1.83
C ARG A 109 -1.28 -0.61 -2.77
N ALA A 110 -1.97 0.22 -3.55
CA ALA A 110 -1.34 1.19 -4.45
C ALA A 110 -0.31 2.08 -3.74
N THR A 111 -0.55 2.46 -2.47
CA THR A 111 0.29 3.39 -1.70
C THR A 111 1.59 2.76 -1.21
N TYR A 112 1.68 1.43 -1.15
CA TYR A 112 2.90 0.74 -0.70
C TYR A 112 3.45 -0.27 -1.70
N MET A 113 3.04 -0.16 -2.97
CA MET A 113 3.74 -0.80 -4.07
C MET A 113 5.18 -0.25 -4.17
N PRO A 114 6.13 -1.03 -4.75
CA PRO A 114 7.51 -0.61 -4.92
C PRO A 114 7.67 0.35 -6.12
N PHE A 115 6.78 1.33 -6.18
CA PHE A 115 6.69 2.35 -7.21
C PHE A 115 6.29 3.67 -6.54
N PRO A 116 6.81 4.81 -7.01
CA PRO A 116 6.42 6.10 -6.48
C PRO A 116 4.97 6.46 -6.86
N PHE A 117 4.41 7.41 -6.13
CA PHE A 117 3.15 8.06 -6.46
C PHE A 117 3.23 9.55 -6.16
N GLN A 118 2.46 10.35 -6.90
CA GLN A 118 2.43 11.80 -6.76
C GLN A 118 1.16 12.24 -6.06
N ILE A 119 1.30 13.15 -5.09
CA ILE A 119 0.20 13.90 -4.50
C ILE A 119 0.18 15.29 -5.13
N VAL A 120 -0.99 15.68 -5.64
CA VAL A 120 -1.29 17.04 -6.07
C VAL A 120 -2.51 17.55 -5.30
N GLN A 121 -2.34 18.67 -4.60
CA GLN A 121 -3.31 19.18 -3.65
C GLN A 121 -3.89 20.51 -4.13
N SER A 122 -5.21 20.61 -4.04
CA SER A 122 -6.00 21.83 -4.15
C SER A 122 -6.87 21.98 -2.89
N PRO A 123 -7.55 23.12 -2.68
CA PRO A 123 -8.44 23.29 -1.52
C PRO A 123 -9.61 22.29 -1.49
N GLU A 124 -10.11 21.89 -2.66
CA GLU A 124 -11.31 21.04 -2.80
C GLU A 124 -10.96 19.56 -3.05
N TYR A 125 -9.79 19.27 -3.64
CA TYR A 125 -9.41 17.93 -4.05
C TYR A 125 -7.94 17.64 -3.75
N VAL A 126 -7.65 16.40 -3.36
CA VAL A 126 -6.29 15.85 -3.32
C VAL A 126 -6.23 14.69 -4.30
N SER A 127 -5.44 14.83 -5.35
CA SER A 127 -5.24 13.80 -6.37
C SER A 127 -4.02 12.95 -6.02
N PHE A 128 -4.17 11.64 -6.13
CA PHE A 128 -3.08 10.68 -6.05
C PHE A 128 -2.93 10.03 -7.42
N SER A 129 -1.73 10.11 -7.99
CA SER A 129 -1.37 9.43 -9.24
C SER A 129 -0.27 8.43 -8.94
N TYR A 130 -0.50 7.16 -9.22
CA TYR A 130 0.44 6.07 -8.94
C TYR A 130 1.14 5.67 -10.24
N GLU A 131 2.44 5.37 -10.16
CA GLU A 131 3.21 4.95 -11.34
C GLU A 131 2.73 3.60 -11.88
N PHE A 132 2.40 2.65 -11.00
CA PHE A 132 1.89 1.34 -11.40
C PHE A 132 0.48 1.39 -12.01
N ALA A 133 0.32 0.80 -13.19
CA ALA A 133 -0.96 0.61 -13.89
C ALA A 133 -1.74 1.90 -14.16
N PHE A 134 -1.07 3.06 -14.16
CA PHE A 134 -1.71 4.39 -14.20
C PHE A 134 -2.83 4.57 -13.18
N ALA A 135 -2.74 3.87 -12.06
CA ALA A 135 -3.76 3.96 -11.04
C ALA A 135 -3.83 5.41 -10.55
N SER A 136 -5.03 5.93 -10.38
CA SER A 136 -5.23 7.26 -9.84
C SER A 136 -6.51 7.31 -9.03
N ARG A 137 -6.56 8.25 -8.09
CA ARG A 137 -7.77 8.55 -7.33
C ARG A 137 -7.83 10.02 -6.98
N VAL A 138 -9.06 10.50 -6.82
CA VAL A 138 -9.35 11.84 -6.32
C VAL A 138 -9.98 11.71 -4.95
N VAL A 139 -9.38 12.36 -3.96
CA VAL A 139 -9.94 12.52 -2.62
C VAL A 139 -10.69 13.85 -2.59
N ASN A 140 -12.00 13.79 -2.41
CA ASN A 140 -12.85 14.98 -2.40
C ASN A 140 -12.97 15.53 -0.98
N ILE A 141 -12.53 16.76 -0.74
CA ILE A 141 -12.51 17.37 0.58
C ILE A 141 -13.92 17.84 0.97
N GLY A 142 -14.42 17.36 2.12
CA GLY A 142 -15.73 17.77 2.66
C GLY A 142 -16.95 17.17 1.96
N MET A 143 -16.74 16.29 0.97
CA MET A 143 -17.81 15.56 0.29
C MET A 143 -18.52 14.61 1.26
N LYS A 144 -19.86 14.52 1.14
CA LYS A 144 -20.69 13.65 1.98
C LYS A 144 -21.35 12.49 1.24
N SER A 145 -21.40 12.53 -0.09
CA SER A 145 -22.04 11.49 -0.89
C SER A 145 -21.36 10.14 -0.71
N GLU A 146 -22.18 9.09 -0.70
CA GLU A 146 -21.72 7.71 -0.70
C GLU A 146 -21.18 7.31 -2.08
N ALA A 147 -20.49 6.17 -2.14
CA ALA A 147 -20.00 5.61 -3.38
C ALA A 147 -21.19 5.31 -4.32
N PRO A 148 -21.20 5.84 -5.55
CA PRO A 148 -22.29 5.57 -6.49
C PRO A 148 -22.23 4.13 -7.05
N VAL A 149 -21.04 3.54 -7.08
CA VAL A 149 -20.76 2.18 -7.55
C VAL A 149 -19.41 1.73 -6.99
N ASP A 150 -19.22 0.42 -6.89
CA ASP A 150 -17.92 -0.14 -6.55
C ASP A 150 -16.91 0.11 -7.68
N SER A 151 -15.68 0.45 -7.29
CA SER A 151 -14.59 0.74 -8.22
C SER A 151 -13.27 0.14 -7.73
N TRP A 152 -12.32 -0.02 -8.63
CA TRP A 152 -11.00 -0.55 -8.28
C TRP A 152 -10.26 0.27 -7.23
N MET A 153 -10.35 1.60 -7.31
CA MET A 153 -9.62 2.53 -6.44
C MET A 153 -10.47 3.09 -5.29
N GLY A 154 -11.71 2.62 -5.17
CA GLY A 154 -12.67 3.04 -4.17
C GLY A 154 -13.16 4.49 -4.34
N TRP A 155 -14.04 4.87 -3.42
CA TRP A 155 -14.62 6.19 -3.30
C TRP A 155 -14.01 6.90 -2.09
N SER A 156 -13.20 7.93 -2.34
CA SER A 156 -12.41 8.61 -1.31
C SER A 156 -13.01 9.96 -0.88
N ARG A 157 -13.37 10.06 0.39
CA ARG A 157 -13.83 11.31 1.05
C ARG A 157 -12.75 11.82 1.98
N GLY A 158 -12.31 13.05 1.76
CA GLY A 158 -11.24 13.67 2.54
C GLY A 158 -11.74 14.66 3.57
N SER A 159 -11.04 14.72 4.70
CA SER A 159 -11.16 15.78 5.69
C SER A 159 -9.79 16.05 6.33
N TRP A 160 -9.70 17.13 7.10
CA TRP A 160 -8.47 17.50 7.80
C TRP A 160 -8.69 17.42 9.31
N ASP A 161 -7.81 16.70 9.98
CA ASP A 161 -7.71 16.63 11.43
C ASP A 161 -6.38 17.27 11.84
N GLY A 162 -6.42 18.57 12.18
CA GLY A 162 -5.22 19.37 12.38
C GLY A 162 -4.33 19.37 11.14
N ASP A 163 -3.14 18.74 11.27
CA ASP A 163 -2.14 18.63 10.21
C ASP A 163 -2.20 17.30 9.42
N THR A 164 -3.21 16.47 9.69
CA THR A 164 -3.38 15.16 9.05
C THR A 164 -4.49 15.20 8.02
N LEU A 165 -4.21 14.76 6.79
CA LEU A 165 -5.26 14.41 5.82
C LEU A 165 -5.86 13.07 6.23
N VAL A 166 -7.15 13.05 6.50
CA VAL A 166 -7.92 11.84 6.82
C VAL A 166 -8.79 11.49 5.62
N VAL A 167 -8.66 10.26 5.13
CA VAL A 167 -9.40 9.78 3.96
C VAL A 167 -10.25 8.58 4.36
N ASP A 168 -11.56 8.73 4.20
CA ASP A 168 -12.56 7.66 4.36
C ASP A 168 -12.81 7.03 2.99
N VAL A 169 -12.55 5.73 2.86
CA VAL A 169 -12.64 4.98 1.60
C VAL A 169 -13.66 3.86 1.70
N THR A 170 -14.58 3.82 0.74
CA THR A 170 -15.65 2.81 0.60
C THR A 170 -15.82 2.41 -0.87
N GLY A 171 -16.70 1.47 -1.18
CA GLY A 171 -17.10 1.16 -2.55
C GLY A 171 -15.95 0.60 -3.39
N MET A 172 -15.21 -0.37 -2.84
CA MET A 172 -14.14 -1.08 -3.54
C MET A 172 -14.62 -2.44 -4.01
N VAL A 173 -14.23 -2.82 -5.23
CA VAL A 173 -14.46 -4.19 -5.74
C VAL A 173 -13.65 -5.20 -4.93
N GLU A 174 -14.13 -6.43 -4.78
CA GLU A 174 -13.43 -7.49 -4.05
C GLU A 174 -12.21 -8.07 -4.81
N ASP A 175 -12.07 -7.74 -6.09
CA ASP A 175 -10.98 -8.16 -6.97
C ASP A 175 -9.69 -7.37 -6.75
N THR A 176 -9.43 -6.88 -5.53
CA THR A 176 -8.15 -6.30 -5.11
C THR A 176 -7.66 -6.95 -3.82
N TRP A 177 -6.33 -7.08 -3.69
CA TRP A 177 -5.69 -7.74 -2.56
C TRP A 177 -4.80 -6.75 -1.82
N PHE A 178 -4.46 -7.05 -0.57
CA PHE A 178 -3.51 -6.25 0.20
C PHE A 178 -2.06 -6.55 -0.21
N ASP A 179 -1.73 -7.77 -0.61
CA ASP A 179 -0.36 -8.16 -0.97
C ASP A 179 -0.29 -9.50 -1.73
N SER A 180 0.92 -9.89 -2.14
CA SER A 180 1.21 -11.16 -2.80
C SER A 180 1.22 -12.38 -1.84
N ALA A 181 1.02 -12.18 -0.54
CA ALA A 181 0.90 -13.27 0.45
C ALA A 181 -0.56 -13.73 0.62
N GLY A 182 -1.45 -13.29 -0.27
CA GLY A 182 -2.84 -13.71 -0.33
C GLY A 182 -3.75 -12.98 0.64
N ASN A 183 -3.25 -11.93 1.31
CA ASN A 183 -4.09 -11.10 2.17
C ASN A 183 -5.11 -10.35 1.32
N PHE A 184 -6.39 -10.45 1.66
CA PHE A 184 -7.49 -9.99 0.82
C PHE A 184 -8.58 -9.31 1.65
N HIS A 185 -9.51 -8.67 0.95
CA HIS A 185 -10.74 -8.12 1.50
C HIS A 185 -11.95 -8.52 0.65
N SER A 186 -13.13 -8.19 1.12
CA SER A 186 -14.41 -8.31 0.41
C SER A 186 -14.87 -6.95 -0.11
N ASP A 187 -16.03 -6.94 -0.73
CA ASP A 187 -16.85 -5.75 -1.08
C ASP A 187 -17.30 -4.93 0.15
N ALA A 188 -17.20 -5.47 1.37
CA ALA A 188 -17.53 -4.76 2.60
C ALA A 188 -16.34 -3.97 3.18
N LEU A 189 -15.25 -3.80 2.43
CA LEU A 189 -14.07 -3.08 2.88
C LEU A 189 -14.35 -1.60 3.10
N HIS A 190 -14.05 -1.14 4.31
CA HIS A 190 -13.99 0.26 4.70
C HIS A 190 -12.60 0.57 5.25
N LEU A 191 -12.03 1.69 4.79
CA LEU A 191 -10.72 2.15 5.22
C LEU A 191 -10.82 3.57 5.77
N VAL A 192 -10.05 3.84 6.82
CA VAL A 192 -9.74 5.19 7.24
C VAL A 192 -8.22 5.36 7.16
N GLU A 193 -7.77 6.06 6.13
CA GLU A 193 -6.38 6.40 5.92
C GLU A 193 -6.04 7.74 6.57
N ARG A 194 -4.79 7.88 7.00
CA ARG A 194 -4.25 9.10 7.59
C ARG A 194 -2.87 9.38 6.99
N TYR A 195 -2.68 10.59 6.45
CA TYR A 195 -1.40 11.08 5.96
C TYR A 195 -0.94 12.24 6.83
N THR A 196 0.08 12.01 7.65
CA THR A 196 0.59 12.98 8.63
C THR A 196 2.02 13.36 8.29
N PRO A 197 2.34 14.63 7.98
CA PRO A 197 3.72 15.07 7.82
C PRO A 197 4.54 14.87 9.09
N THR A 198 5.66 14.17 8.99
CA THR A 198 6.56 13.90 10.13
C THR A 198 7.92 14.59 9.98
N SER A 199 8.30 14.97 8.76
CA SER A 199 9.46 15.78 8.45
C SER A 199 9.27 16.49 7.10
N PRO A 200 10.22 17.32 6.62
CA PRO A 200 10.15 17.90 5.28
C PRO A 200 10.03 16.84 4.17
N ASP A 201 10.54 15.62 4.41
CA ASP A 201 10.71 14.58 3.39
C ASP A 201 10.08 13.25 3.79
N SER A 202 9.21 13.24 4.81
CA SER A 202 8.48 12.05 5.23
C SER A 202 7.06 12.31 5.67
N LEU A 203 6.16 11.39 5.32
CA LEU A 203 4.82 11.27 5.88
C LEU A 203 4.76 9.98 6.71
N LEU A 204 3.97 9.98 7.78
CA LEU A 204 3.44 8.76 8.36
C LEU A 204 2.11 8.45 7.69
N TYR A 205 2.02 7.28 7.08
CA TYR A 205 0.79 6.73 6.52
C TYR A 205 0.25 5.67 7.47
N GLU A 206 -1.00 5.86 7.91
CA GLU A 206 -1.69 4.92 8.79
C GLU A 206 -3.03 4.55 8.15
N VAL A 207 -3.44 3.29 8.30
CA VAL A 207 -4.72 2.81 7.80
C VAL A 207 -5.40 2.00 8.89
N THR A 208 -6.64 2.37 9.20
CA THR A 208 -7.57 1.48 9.92
C THR A 208 -8.40 0.73 8.90
N VAL A 209 -8.47 -0.58 9.05
CA VAL A 209 -9.14 -1.49 8.13
C VAL A 209 -10.32 -2.14 8.83
N GLU A 210 -11.49 -2.01 8.22
CA GLU A 210 -12.73 -2.64 8.67
C GLU A 210 -13.31 -3.46 7.52
N ASP A 211 -13.43 -4.77 7.73
CA ASP A 211 -14.17 -5.65 6.83
C ASP A 211 -14.80 -6.77 7.67
N PRO A 212 -16.11 -6.66 7.98
CA PRO A 212 -16.76 -7.62 8.85
C PRO A 212 -16.98 -8.99 8.19
N LYS A 213 -16.82 -9.13 6.86
CA LYS A 213 -16.94 -10.42 6.14
C LYS A 213 -15.62 -11.20 6.18
N VAL A 214 -14.49 -10.53 6.32
CA VAL A 214 -13.15 -11.15 6.31
C VAL A 214 -12.51 -11.20 7.69
N PHE A 215 -12.66 -10.15 8.49
CA PHE A 215 -12.02 -10.00 9.79
C PHE A 215 -13.02 -10.03 10.94
N THR A 216 -12.55 -10.45 12.11
CA THR A 216 -13.34 -10.53 13.36
C THR A 216 -13.39 -9.21 14.12
N ARG A 217 -12.48 -8.28 13.83
CA ARG A 217 -12.40 -6.93 14.40
C ARG A 217 -11.60 -6.01 13.46
N PRO A 218 -11.76 -4.68 13.59
CA PRO A 218 -10.85 -3.74 12.95
C PRO A 218 -9.38 -3.98 13.32
N TRP A 219 -8.49 -3.67 12.39
CA TRP A 219 -7.05 -3.73 12.58
C TRP A 219 -6.37 -2.52 11.92
N LYS A 220 -5.09 -2.33 12.22
CA LYS A 220 -4.32 -1.18 11.74
C LYS A 220 -3.02 -1.60 11.10
N MET A 221 -2.54 -0.77 10.19
CA MET A 221 -1.17 -0.79 9.72
C MET A 221 -0.63 0.62 9.59
N SER A 222 0.69 0.75 9.69
CA SER A 222 1.38 2.02 9.52
C SER A 222 2.75 1.84 8.88
N MET A 223 3.14 2.83 8.09
CA MET A 223 4.47 2.88 7.48
C MET A 223 4.86 4.31 7.12
N PRO A 224 6.16 4.63 7.12
CA PRO A 224 6.64 5.89 6.57
C PRO A 224 6.56 5.90 5.04
N LEU A 225 6.22 7.06 4.48
CA LEU A 225 6.36 7.37 3.07
C LEU A 225 7.47 8.40 2.92
N TYR A 226 8.37 8.17 1.98
CA TYR A 226 9.54 9.00 1.77
C TYR A 226 9.40 9.81 0.50
N ARG A 227 9.77 11.09 0.56
CA ARG A 227 9.81 11.95 -0.60
C ARG A 227 10.94 11.51 -1.54
N ARG A 228 10.68 11.49 -2.84
CA ARG A 228 11.70 11.32 -3.87
C ARG A 228 12.45 12.65 -4.07
N LEU A 229 13.76 12.64 -3.82
CA LEU A 229 14.60 13.85 -3.78
C LEU A 229 15.50 14.02 -5.02
N ASP A 230 15.38 13.14 -6.01
CA ASP A 230 16.10 13.25 -7.26
C ASP A 230 15.80 14.59 -7.94
N LYS A 231 16.84 15.33 -8.40
CA LYS A 231 16.72 16.73 -8.87
C LYS A 231 15.70 16.94 -9.99
N ASN A 232 15.46 15.92 -10.81
CA ASN A 232 14.51 15.93 -11.93
C ASN A 232 13.47 14.82 -11.77
N MET A 233 13.10 14.48 -10.52
CA MET A 233 12.11 13.45 -10.30
C MET A 233 10.80 13.81 -10.98
N GLN A 234 10.30 12.88 -11.79
CA GLN A 234 8.98 12.93 -12.41
C GLN A 234 8.33 11.58 -12.18
N LEU A 235 7.03 11.57 -11.93
CA LEU A 235 6.31 10.31 -11.90
C LEU A 235 6.35 9.72 -13.31
N LEU A 236 6.91 8.52 -13.47
CA LEU A 236 7.00 7.88 -14.77
C LEU A 236 5.78 7.01 -15.02
N GLU A 237 5.64 6.60 -16.27
CA GLU A 237 4.59 5.68 -16.69
C GLU A 237 5.09 4.24 -16.55
N TYR A 238 4.44 3.44 -15.71
CA TYR A 238 4.59 1.99 -15.69
C TYR A 238 3.40 1.33 -16.40
N ASN A 239 3.40 1.43 -17.73
CA ASN A 239 2.42 0.80 -18.60
C ASN A 239 2.65 -0.71 -18.66
N CYS A 240 2.13 -1.43 -17.67
CA CYS A 240 2.36 -2.86 -17.51
C CYS A 240 1.51 -3.77 -18.39
N VAL A 241 0.50 -3.24 -19.10
CA VAL A 241 -0.40 -4.06 -19.92
C VAL A 241 0.38 -4.86 -20.98
N PRO A 242 1.30 -4.24 -21.77
CA PRO A 242 2.15 -4.98 -22.71
C PRO A 242 3.04 -6.04 -22.05
N PHE A 243 3.42 -5.87 -20.78
CA PHE A 243 4.35 -6.78 -20.09
C PHE A 243 3.67 -8.09 -19.66
N VAL A 244 2.34 -8.10 -19.58
CA VAL A 244 1.54 -9.26 -19.14
C VAL A 244 0.76 -9.91 -20.27
N GLU A 245 0.87 -9.42 -21.51
CA GLU A 245 0.13 -9.97 -22.66
C GLU A 245 0.41 -11.46 -22.89
N GLU A 246 1.66 -11.89 -22.78
CA GLU A 246 2.01 -13.31 -22.93
C GLU A 246 1.40 -14.17 -21.81
N LEU A 247 1.37 -13.64 -20.58
CA LEU A 247 0.75 -14.32 -19.45
C LEU A 247 -0.76 -14.48 -19.65
N MET A 248 -1.44 -13.42 -20.12
CA MET A 248 -2.89 -13.41 -20.25
C MET A 248 -3.38 -14.11 -21.52
N TYR A 249 -2.73 -13.86 -22.64
CA TYR A 249 -3.20 -14.22 -23.98
C TYR A 249 -2.26 -15.15 -24.74
N GLY A 250 -1.15 -15.60 -24.14
CA GLY A 250 -0.18 -16.50 -24.79
C GLY A 250 -0.80 -17.80 -25.30
N HIS A 251 -1.87 -18.27 -24.64
CA HIS A 251 -2.65 -19.45 -25.06
C HIS A 251 -3.44 -19.25 -26.37
N LEU A 252 -3.59 -18.00 -26.83
CA LEU A 252 -4.24 -17.65 -28.10
C LEU A 252 -3.24 -17.46 -29.25
N ARG A 253 -1.93 -17.59 -29.00
CA ARG A 253 -0.91 -17.45 -30.06
C ARG A 253 -1.00 -18.59 -31.05
N LYS A 254 -0.87 -18.26 -32.34
CA LYS A 254 -0.78 -19.25 -33.44
C LYS A 254 0.52 -20.04 -33.44
N THR A 255 1.59 -19.48 -32.87
CA THR A 255 2.91 -20.08 -32.79
C THR A 255 3.35 -20.13 -31.34
N GLU A 256 4.06 -21.19 -30.94
CA GLU A 256 4.60 -21.29 -29.59
C GLU A 256 5.51 -20.10 -29.26
N PRO A 257 5.47 -19.60 -28.01
CA PRO A 257 6.32 -18.50 -27.59
C PRO A 257 7.80 -18.90 -27.58
N ALA A 258 8.68 -17.95 -27.88
CA ALA A 258 10.13 -18.14 -27.85
C ALA A 258 10.70 -18.37 -26.43
N VAL A 259 9.90 -18.08 -25.39
CA VAL A 259 10.24 -18.32 -23.98
C VAL A 259 9.07 -19.08 -23.34
N PRO A 260 9.30 -20.25 -22.71
CA PRO A 260 8.23 -21.01 -22.08
C PRO A 260 7.60 -20.23 -20.91
N SER A 261 6.26 -20.15 -20.88
CA SER A 261 5.52 -19.55 -19.78
C SER A 261 5.69 -20.39 -18.50
N PRO A 262 5.96 -19.80 -17.32
CA PRO A 262 6.00 -20.54 -16.06
C PRO A 262 4.66 -21.23 -15.80
N GLY A 263 4.66 -22.55 -15.67
CA GLY A 263 3.47 -23.34 -15.31
C GLY A 263 2.74 -24.04 -16.47
N ARG A 264 3.19 -23.91 -17.73
CA ARG A 264 2.70 -24.78 -18.81
C ARG A 264 3.35 -26.17 -18.61
N LYS A 265 2.59 -27.12 -18.06
CA LYS A 265 2.97 -28.54 -18.19
C LYS A 265 2.85 -28.86 -19.68
N ASN A 266 3.94 -29.31 -20.28
CA ASN A 266 3.88 -29.89 -21.61
C ASN A 266 2.99 -31.13 -21.50
N GLU A 267 1.80 -31.09 -22.09
CA GLU A 267 1.02 -32.30 -22.41
C GLU A 267 1.66 -33.03 -23.58
#